data_AF-A0A955A4R1-F1
#
_entry.id   AF-A0A955A4R1-F1
#
_cell.length_a   1.000
_cell.length_b   1.000
_cell.length_c   1.000
_cell.angle_alpha   90.00
_cell.angle_beta   90.00
_cell.angle_gamma   90.00
#
_symmetry.space_group_name_H-M   'P 1'
#
loop_
_entity.id
_entity.type
_entity.pdbx_description
1 polymer ?
#
loop_
_entity_poly.entity_id
_entity_poly.type
_entity_poly.pdbx_seq_one_letter_code
_entity_poly.pdbx_strand_id
1 'polypeptide(L)'
;STGYSRPVEGVRASSFHGFTADVESVGDFIRLYTTREHRWASPKFLAGESYGTTRAAGLAGYLQNTHGMYLNGIVLVSSVLNFQTVRFAVGNDTPYWLYLPTYAATAWYHGRLDEATQARPLEEFLDEVKRWASTEYVVALAQGDDLSDEARERIGQRLSQYTGLSEAFIDATNLRINITNFTKELMRDQGRTVGRLDSR
;
A
#
# COMPACT_ATOMS: atom_id res chain seq x y z
N SER A 1 13.71 -8.94 -16.20
CA SER A 1 14.45 -8.03 -17.09
C SER A 1 13.58 -6.80 -17.30
N THR A 2 14.18 -5.61 -17.35
CA THR A 2 13.45 -4.34 -17.41
C THR A 2 14.17 -3.38 -18.34
N GLY A 3 13.45 -2.78 -19.29
CA GLY A 3 14.04 -1.87 -20.28
C GLY A 3 15.15 -2.55 -21.09
N TYR A 4 16.33 -1.92 -21.13
CA TYR A 4 17.49 -2.42 -21.88
C TYR A 4 18.36 -3.46 -21.14
N SER A 5 18.07 -3.73 -19.86
CA SER A 5 18.82 -4.69 -19.05
C SER A 5 18.54 -6.12 -19.50
N ARG A 6 19.60 -6.81 -19.91
CA ARG A 6 19.56 -8.18 -20.45
C ARG A 6 20.74 -9.00 -19.93
N PRO A 7 20.56 -10.30 -19.70
CA PRO A 7 21.68 -11.18 -19.44
C PRO A 7 22.62 -11.22 -20.65
N VAL A 8 23.89 -11.54 -20.41
CA VAL A 8 24.83 -11.86 -21.49
C VAL A 8 24.42 -13.15 -22.18
N GLU A 9 24.90 -13.35 -23.42
CA GLU A 9 24.60 -14.55 -24.20
C GLU A 9 24.95 -15.83 -23.42
N GLY A 10 24.09 -16.84 -23.50
CA GLY A 10 24.24 -18.10 -22.77
C GLY A 10 23.77 -18.08 -21.30
N VAL A 11 23.44 -16.91 -20.73
CA VAL A 11 22.93 -16.82 -19.35
C VAL A 11 21.41 -16.70 -19.32
N ARG A 12 20.76 -17.53 -18.49
CA ARG A 12 19.30 -17.52 -18.33
C ARG A 12 18.84 -16.27 -17.60
N ALA A 13 17.87 -15.55 -18.17
CA ALA A 13 17.29 -14.36 -17.55
C ALA A 13 16.69 -14.64 -16.16
N SER A 14 16.12 -15.83 -15.96
CA SER A 14 15.51 -16.26 -14.70
C SER A 14 16.49 -16.30 -13.53
N SER A 15 17.80 -16.40 -13.79
CA SER A 15 18.84 -16.35 -12.75
C SER A 15 18.94 -14.98 -12.08
N PHE A 16 18.30 -13.95 -12.63
CA PHE A 16 18.25 -12.59 -12.09
C PHE A 16 16.85 -12.22 -11.56
N HIS A 17 15.90 -13.17 -11.54
CA HIS A 17 14.53 -12.90 -11.13
C HIS A 17 14.27 -13.53 -9.76
N GLY A 18 13.48 -12.83 -8.93
CA GLY A 18 13.26 -13.18 -7.53
C GLY A 18 13.94 -12.18 -6.60
N PHE A 19 13.49 -12.14 -5.35
CA PHE A 19 13.91 -11.12 -4.39
C PHE A 19 15.43 -11.09 -4.17
N THR A 20 16.03 -12.24 -3.86
CA THR A 20 17.48 -12.33 -3.61
C THR A 20 18.30 -11.97 -4.83
N ALA A 21 17.99 -12.58 -5.98
CA ALA A 21 18.73 -12.33 -7.23
C ALA A 21 18.61 -10.87 -7.72
N ASP A 22 17.47 -10.24 -7.48
CA ASP A 22 17.26 -8.81 -7.75
C ASP A 22 18.17 -7.92 -6.87
N VAL A 23 18.21 -8.19 -5.56
CA VAL A 23 19.08 -7.46 -4.62
C VAL A 23 20.56 -7.67 -4.95
N GLU A 24 20.98 -8.91 -5.19
CA GLU A 24 22.38 -9.24 -5.51
C GLU A 24 22.83 -8.56 -6.81
N SER A 25 22.06 -8.72 -7.88
CA SER A 25 22.43 -8.17 -9.19
C SER A 25 22.49 -6.64 -9.21
N VAL A 26 21.54 -5.97 -8.55
CA VAL A 26 21.55 -4.50 -8.43
C VAL A 26 22.65 -4.03 -7.47
N GLY A 27 22.89 -4.75 -6.38
CA GLY A 27 23.95 -4.43 -5.42
C GLY A 27 25.34 -4.54 -6.03
N ASP A 28 25.58 -5.58 -6.82
CA ASP A 28 26.82 -5.75 -7.58
C ASP A 28 27.02 -4.65 -8.62
N PHE A 29 25.94 -4.26 -9.32
CA PHE A 29 26.00 -3.10 -10.21
C PHE A 29 26.41 -1.82 -9.46
N ILE A 30 25.80 -1.53 -8.31
CA ILE A 30 26.12 -0.34 -7.49
C ILE A 30 27.59 -0.35 -7.07
N ARG A 31 28.10 -1.50 -6.60
CA ARG A 31 29.52 -1.65 -6.21
C ARG A 31 30.46 -1.44 -7.40
N LEU A 32 30.18 -2.07 -8.53
CA LEU A 32 31.01 -1.98 -9.74
C LEU A 32 31.04 -0.54 -10.26
N TYR A 33 29.88 0.12 -10.35
CA TYR A 33 29.78 1.52 -10.75
C TYR A 33 30.56 2.42 -9.79
N THR A 34 30.33 2.29 -8.48
CA THR A 34 31.03 3.10 -7.46
C THR A 34 32.54 2.95 -7.55
N THR A 35 33.03 1.74 -7.84
CA THR A 35 34.45 1.46 -7.97
C THR A 35 35.04 2.09 -9.23
N ARG A 36 34.39 1.88 -10.39
CA ARG A 36 34.85 2.39 -11.69
C ARG A 36 34.86 3.91 -11.74
N GLU A 37 33.88 4.54 -11.10
CA GLU A 37 33.73 5.99 -11.05
C GLU A 37 34.50 6.63 -9.87
N HIS A 38 35.27 5.84 -9.10
CA HIS A 38 36.03 6.30 -7.94
C HIS A 38 35.20 7.06 -6.88
N ARG A 39 33.96 6.59 -6.62
CA ARG A 39 32.98 7.24 -5.73
C ARG A 39 32.85 6.59 -4.34
N TRP A 40 33.81 5.79 -3.91
CA TRP A 40 33.75 5.09 -2.61
C TRP A 40 33.56 6.03 -1.42
N ALA A 41 34.20 7.21 -1.43
CA ALA A 41 34.06 8.22 -0.38
C ALA A 41 32.83 9.14 -0.55
N SER A 42 32.14 9.10 -1.70
CA SER A 42 30.97 9.96 -1.92
C SER A 42 29.80 9.56 -1.01
N PRO A 43 28.98 10.53 -0.55
CA PRO A 43 27.72 10.21 0.11
C PRO A 43 26.82 9.37 -0.79
N LYS A 44 26.14 8.38 -0.21
CA LYS A 44 25.29 7.41 -0.94
C LYS A 44 23.90 7.38 -0.35
N PHE A 45 22.91 7.56 -1.22
CA PHE A 45 21.49 7.45 -0.87
C PHE A 45 20.83 6.45 -1.81
N LEU A 46 19.94 5.62 -1.27
CA LEU A 46 19.02 4.81 -2.08
C LEU A 46 17.64 5.43 -2.05
N ALA A 47 17.07 5.70 -3.21
CA ALA A 47 15.68 6.09 -3.35
C ALA A 47 14.92 5.00 -4.09
N GLY A 48 13.80 4.55 -3.53
CA GLY A 48 12.93 3.53 -4.11
C GLY A 48 11.49 3.99 -4.15
N GLU A 49 10.76 3.58 -5.20
CA GLU A 49 9.32 3.79 -5.33
C GLU A 49 8.61 2.45 -5.52
N SER A 50 7.46 2.25 -4.86
CA SER A 50 6.67 1.02 -4.98
C SER A 50 7.52 -0.22 -4.63
N TYR A 51 7.60 -1.24 -5.50
CA TYR A 51 8.50 -2.38 -5.26
C TYR A 51 9.98 -1.96 -5.07
N GLY A 52 10.37 -0.81 -5.64
CA GLY A 52 11.67 -0.19 -5.40
C GLY A 52 11.94 0.10 -3.93
N THR A 53 10.93 0.29 -3.08
CA THR A 53 11.13 0.42 -1.62
C THR A 53 11.54 -0.89 -0.97
N THR A 54 10.93 -2.00 -1.39
CA THR A 54 11.33 -3.35 -0.94
C THR A 54 12.78 -3.62 -1.36
N ARG A 55 13.12 -3.30 -2.60
CA ARG A 55 14.48 -3.42 -3.12
C ARG A 55 15.46 -2.52 -2.36
N ALA A 56 15.13 -1.25 -2.13
CA ALA A 56 16.02 -0.31 -1.44
C ALA A 56 16.32 -0.78 -0.01
N ALA A 57 15.33 -1.32 0.71
CA ALA A 57 15.52 -1.91 2.03
C ALA A 57 16.43 -3.14 1.98
N GLY A 58 16.22 -4.07 1.03
CA GLY A 58 17.08 -5.24 0.84
C GLY A 58 18.51 -4.87 0.45
N LEU A 59 18.68 -3.91 -0.46
CA LEU A 59 19.98 -3.39 -0.91
C LEU A 59 20.76 -2.75 0.24
N ALA A 60 20.11 -2.02 1.13
CA ALA A 60 20.80 -1.39 2.26
C ALA A 60 21.55 -2.42 3.11
N GLY A 61 20.86 -3.51 3.49
CA GLY A 61 21.50 -4.61 4.22
C GLY A 61 22.55 -5.35 3.39
N TYR A 62 22.25 -5.65 2.12
CA TYR A 62 23.16 -6.38 1.24
C TYR A 62 24.47 -5.62 0.97
N LEU A 63 24.40 -4.33 0.65
CA LEU A 63 25.56 -3.48 0.38
C LEU A 63 26.45 -3.36 1.62
N GLN A 64 25.85 -3.19 2.79
CA GLN A 64 26.59 -3.11 4.04
C GLN A 64 27.27 -4.45 4.38
N ASN A 65 26.51 -5.54 4.42
CA ASN A 65 26.98 -6.83 4.93
C ASN A 65 27.92 -7.56 3.97
N THR A 66 27.71 -7.40 2.66
CA THR A 66 28.49 -8.12 1.64
C THR A 66 29.68 -7.30 1.15
N HIS A 67 29.49 -5.99 0.98
CA HIS A 67 30.46 -5.13 0.29
C HIS A 67 31.10 -4.08 1.20
N GLY A 68 30.73 -4.01 2.48
CA GLY A 68 31.20 -2.97 3.39
C GLY A 68 30.81 -1.55 2.96
N MET A 69 29.76 -1.43 2.13
CA MET A 69 29.29 -0.16 1.58
C MET A 69 28.16 0.40 2.45
N TYR A 70 28.47 1.44 3.22
CA TYR A 70 27.49 2.12 4.08
C TYR A 70 26.74 3.23 3.32
N LEU A 71 25.45 3.35 3.61
CA LEU A 71 24.58 4.38 3.05
C LEU A 71 24.43 5.54 4.04
N ASN A 72 24.31 6.76 3.51
CA ASN A 72 23.99 7.96 4.28
C ASN A 72 22.48 8.16 4.49
N GLY A 73 21.65 7.44 3.73
CA GLY A 73 20.20 7.47 3.91
C GLY A 73 19.46 6.62 2.89
N ILE A 74 18.18 6.38 3.19
CA ILE A 74 17.25 5.67 2.33
C ILE A 74 15.96 6.49 2.25
N VAL A 75 15.44 6.68 1.04
CA VAL A 75 14.19 7.38 0.76
C VAL A 75 13.21 6.38 0.17
N LEU A 76 12.05 6.24 0.80
CA LEU A 76 11.01 5.29 0.40
C LEU A 76 9.76 6.06 -0.01
N VAL A 77 9.36 5.93 -1.27
CA VAL A 77 8.19 6.59 -1.85
C VAL A 77 7.09 5.56 -2.13
N SER A 78 5.89 5.78 -1.60
CA SER A 78 4.76 4.83 -1.74
C SER A 78 5.13 3.40 -1.37
N SER A 79 5.63 3.24 -0.15
CA SER A 79 6.32 2.04 0.32
C SER A 79 5.44 0.80 0.45
N VAL A 80 6.00 -0.33 0.02
CA VAL A 80 5.50 -1.67 0.36
C VAL A 80 6.64 -2.47 0.99
N LEU A 81 6.61 -2.59 2.32
CA LEU A 81 7.59 -3.38 3.09
C LEU A 81 6.98 -4.68 3.64
N ASN A 82 5.65 -4.75 3.71
CA ASN A 82 4.91 -5.95 4.04
C ASN A 82 3.81 -6.15 2.98
N PHE A 83 3.92 -7.17 2.14
CA PHE A 83 2.96 -7.40 1.06
C PHE A 83 1.57 -7.80 1.57
N GLN A 84 1.44 -8.29 2.81
CA GLN A 84 0.12 -8.59 3.38
C GLN A 84 -0.74 -7.33 3.51
N THR A 85 -0.14 -6.15 3.70
CA THR A 85 -0.91 -4.92 3.87
C THR A 85 -1.58 -4.43 2.58
N VAL A 86 -1.19 -4.95 1.42
CA VAL A 86 -1.71 -4.53 0.10
C VAL A 86 -2.32 -5.68 -0.71
N ARG A 87 -2.36 -6.90 -0.15
CA ARG A 87 -2.85 -8.10 -0.84
C ARG A 87 -4.27 -8.45 -0.40
N PHE A 88 -5.27 -7.96 -1.16
CA PHE A 88 -6.67 -8.34 -0.98
C PHE A 88 -6.91 -9.78 -1.46
N ALA A 89 -6.90 -10.74 -0.55
CA ALA A 89 -7.09 -12.14 -0.87
C ALA A 89 -7.79 -12.88 0.27
N VAL A 90 -8.43 -14.02 -0.08
CA VAL A 90 -9.07 -14.89 0.91
C VAL A 90 -8.07 -15.25 2.02
N GLY A 91 -8.49 -15.08 3.27
CA GLY A 91 -7.67 -15.33 4.45
C GLY A 91 -6.72 -14.20 4.85
N ASN A 92 -6.72 -13.07 4.13
CA ASN A 92 -5.95 -11.88 4.53
C ASN A 92 -6.86 -10.66 4.67
N ASP A 93 -7.23 -10.35 5.91
CA ASP A 93 -8.10 -9.22 6.23
C ASP A 93 -7.34 -7.92 6.56
N THR A 94 -6.02 -8.01 6.71
CA THR A 94 -5.11 -6.88 6.96
C THR A 94 -5.35 -5.66 6.06
N PRO A 95 -5.50 -5.79 4.73
CA PRO A 95 -5.64 -4.60 3.88
C PRO A 95 -6.96 -3.86 4.09
N TYR A 96 -8.07 -4.52 4.47
CA TYR A 96 -9.38 -3.86 4.48
C TYR A 96 -9.46 -2.73 5.51
N TRP A 97 -8.94 -2.94 6.72
CA TRP A 97 -8.94 -1.90 7.74
C TRP A 97 -7.83 -0.86 7.51
N LEU A 98 -6.68 -1.26 6.95
CA LEU A 98 -5.59 -0.34 6.62
C LEU A 98 -5.94 0.65 5.50
N TYR A 99 -6.80 0.25 4.56
CA TYR A 99 -7.21 1.12 3.45
C TYR A 99 -8.34 2.07 3.81
N LEU A 100 -9.10 1.78 4.87
CA LEU A 100 -10.28 2.57 5.25
C LEU A 100 -10.01 4.08 5.42
N PRO A 101 -8.92 4.53 6.08
CA PRO A 101 -8.62 5.96 6.16
C PRO A 101 -8.38 6.61 4.79
N THR A 102 -7.82 5.88 3.82
CA THR A 102 -7.63 6.42 2.46
C THR A 102 -8.98 6.55 1.76
N TYR A 103 -9.85 5.55 1.88
CA TYR A 103 -11.21 5.63 1.34
C TYR A 103 -12.00 6.79 1.93
N ALA A 104 -11.87 7.01 3.23
CA ALA A 104 -12.48 8.13 3.92
C ALA A 104 -11.97 9.48 3.42
N ALA A 105 -10.65 9.61 3.24
CA ALA A 105 -10.07 10.83 2.66
C ALA A 105 -10.58 11.09 1.24
N THR A 106 -10.66 10.06 0.41
CA THR A 106 -11.17 10.17 -0.97
C THR A 106 -12.66 10.53 -1.00
N ALA A 107 -13.48 9.93 -0.13
CA ALA A 107 -14.89 10.25 -0.01
C ALA A 107 -15.11 11.69 0.47
N TRP A 108 -14.35 12.12 1.48
CA TRP A 108 -14.35 13.50 1.97
C TRP A 108 -13.94 14.48 0.87
N TYR A 109 -12.87 14.20 0.12
CA TYR A 109 -12.42 15.08 -0.97
C TYR A 109 -13.48 15.28 -2.06
N HIS A 110 -14.23 14.22 -2.39
CA HIS A 110 -15.28 14.28 -3.40
C HIS A 110 -16.66 14.72 -2.89
N GLY A 111 -16.77 15.15 -1.62
CA GLY A 111 -18.03 15.61 -1.06
C GLY A 111 -19.07 14.50 -0.92
N ARG A 112 -18.64 13.26 -0.63
CA ARG A 112 -19.48 12.06 -0.58
C ARG A 112 -19.93 11.67 0.82
N LEU A 113 -19.62 12.49 1.81
CA LEU A 113 -19.98 12.28 3.21
C LEU A 113 -21.09 13.27 3.63
N ASP A 114 -21.72 13.02 4.78
CA ASP A 114 -22.74 13.94 5.30
C ASP A 114 -22.17 15.33 5.62
N GLU A 115 -23.05 16.34 5.69
CA GLU A 115 -22.66 17.73 5.90
C GLU A 115 -21.86 17.94 7.19
N ALA A 116 -22.22 17.23 8.26
CA ALA A 116 -21.53 17.35 9.55
C ALA A 116 -20.08 16.85 9.45
N THR A 117 -19.85 15.74 8.75
CA THR A 117 -18.53 15.17 8.51
C THR A 117 -17.74 16.03 7.52
N GLN A 118 -18.40 16.54 6.48
CA GLN A 118 -17.79 17.40 5.48
C GLN A 118 -17.30 18.74 6.06
N ALA A 119 -17.97 19.24 7.12
CA ALA A 119 -17.59 20.46 7.83
C ALA A 119 -16.39 20.29 8.78
N ARG A 120 -15.96 19.05 9.06
CA ARG A 120 -14.85 18.77 9.98
C ARG A 120 -13.49 18.97 9.29
N PRO A 121 -12.44 19.34 10.05
CA PRO A 121 -11.07 19.24 9.57
C PRO A 121 -10.75 17.80 9.16
N LEU A 122 -10.20 17.62 7.96
CA LEU A 122 -9.87 16.30 7.41
C LEU A 122 -8.98 15.49 8.35
N GLU A 123 -7.99 16.11 8.98
CA GLU A 123 -7.06 15.43 9.89
C GLU A 123 -7.77 14.82 11.10
N GLU A 124 -8.66 15.58 11.75
CA GLU A 124 -9.43 15.10 12.89
C GLU A 124 -10.37 13.94 12.51
N PHE A 125 -11.01 14.04 11.34
CA PHE A 125 -11.83 12.97 10.80
C PHE A 125 -11.00 11.71 10.53
N LEU A 126 -9.84 11.84 9.88
CA LEU A 126 -8.99 10.69 9.58
C LEU A 126 -8.41 10.03 10.84
N ASP A 127 -8.13 10.79 11.90
CA ASP A 127 -7.65 10.23 13.16
C ASP A 127 -8.74 9.42 13.89
N GLU A 128 -10.00 9.83 13.79
CA GLU A 128 -11.14 9.02 14.21
C GLU A 128 -11.25 7.73 13.39
N VAL A 129 -11.22 7.82 12.06
CA VAL A 129 -11.34 6.66 11.17
C VAL A 129 -10.21 5.66 11.42
N LYS A 130 -8.96 6.12 11.56
CA LYS A 130 -7.81 5.27 11.88
C LYS A 130 -8.03 4.53 13.20
N ARG A 131 -8.44 5.24 14.25
CA ARG A 131 -8.66 4.65 15.58
C ARG A 131 -9.73 3.56 15.49
N TRP A 132 -10.88 3.89 14.92
CA TRP A 132 -11.99 2.95 14.76
C TRP A 132 -11.62 1.74 13.90
N ALA A 133 -10.90 1.95 12.79
CA ALA A 133 -10.42 0.87 11.92
C ALA A 133 -9.52 -0.12 12.69
N SER A 134 -8.62 0.42 13.53
CA SER A 134 -7.66 -0.36 14.32
C SER A 134 -8.24 -1.01 15.58
N THR A 135 -9.51 -0.74 15.92
CA THR A 135 -10.17 -1.30 17.10
C THR A 135 -11.40 -2.11 16.73
N GLU A 136 -12.45 -1.47 16.26
CA GLU A 136 -13.76 -2.10 16.06
C GLU A 136 -13.82 -2.88 14.74
N TYR A 137 -13.34 -2.26 13.66
CA TYR A 137 -13.43 -2.88 12.34
C TYR A 137 -12.54 -4.12 12.22
N VAL A 138 -11.29 -4.03 12.68
CA VAL A 138 -10.37 -5.18 12.68
C VAL A 138 -10.91 -6.34 13.53
N VAL A 139 -11.56 -6.05 14.66
CA VAL A 139 -12.21 -7.08 15.49
C VAL A 139 -13.40 -7.71 14.77
N ALA A 140 -14.25 -6.90 14.13
CA ALA A 140 -15.37 -7.42 13.36
C ALA A 140 -14.93 -8.33 12.20
N LEU A 141 -13.87 -7.95 11.48
CA LEU A 141 -13.29 -8.78 10.43
C LEU A 141 -12.74 -10.10 10.99
N ALA A 142 -12.09 -10.06 12.16
CA ALA A 142 -11.54 -11.23 12.83
C ALA A 142 -12.60 -12.19 13.38
N GLN A 143 -13.77 -11.67 13.80
CA GLN A 143 -14.91 -12.49 14.22
C GLN A 143 -15.51 -13.28 13.05
N GLY A 144 -15.44 -12.76 11.83
CA GLY A 144 -15.91 -13.48 10.64
C GLY A 144 -17.38 -13.89 10.77
N ASP A 145 -17.65 -15.19 10.63
CA ASP A 145 -19.00 -15.74 10.69
C ASP A 145 -19.60 -15.74 12.11
N ASP A 146 -18.78 -15.55 13.15
CA ASP A 146 -19.25 -15.42 14.54
C ASP A 146 -19.77 -14.00 14.86
N LEU A 147 -19.66 -13.05 13.92
CA LEU A 147 -20.16 -11.69 14.07
C LEU A 147 -21.70 -11.70 14.08
N SER A 148 -22.31 -11.23 15.16
CA SER A 148 -23.79 -11.16 15.25
C SER A 148 -24.38 -10.23 14.19
N ASP A 149 -25.63 -10.49 13.77
CA ASP A 149 -26.32 -9.67 12.77
C ASP A 149 -26.39 -8.19 13.20
N GLU A 150 -26.66 -7.92 14.47
CA GLU A 150 -26.70 -6.55 14.99
C GLU A 150 -25.32 -5.89 14.96
N ALA A 151 -24.25 -6.65 15.21
CA ALA A 151 -22.89 -6.14 15.10
C ALA A 151 -22.52 -5.87 13.64
N ARG A 152 -22.88 -6.77 12.73
CA ARG A 152 -22.68 -6.63 11.28
C ARG A 152 -23.36 -5.38 10.74
N GLU A 153 -24.62 -5.13 11.13
CA GLU A 153 -25.36 -3.93 10.76
C GLU A 153 -24.66 -2.66 11.26
N ARG A 154 -24.26 -2.61 12.54
CA ARG A 154 -23.54 -1.45 13.11
C ARG A 154 -22.22 -1.17 12.39
N ILE A 155 -21.45 -2.20 12.05
CA ILE A 155 -20.18 -2.06 11.31
C ILE A 155 -20.47 -1.58 9.88
N GLY A 156 -21.48 -2.13 9.21
CA GLY A 156 -21.90 -1.71 7.87
C GLY A 156 -22.32 -0.23 7.82
N GLN A 157 -23.15 0.21 8.77
CA GLN A 157 -23.56 1.61 8.92
C GLN A 157 -22.35 2.53 9.12
N ARG A 158 -21.40 2.14 9.98
CA ARG A 158 -20.20 2.95 10.22
C ARG A 158 -19.28 3.02 9.01
N LEU A 159 -19.11 1.90 8.29
CA LEU A 159 -18.38 1.89 7.03
C LEU A 159 -19.04 2.79 5.99
N SER A 160 -20.38 2.80 5.90
CA SER A 160 -21.14 3.69 5.02
C SER A 160 -20.84 5.16 5.34
N GLN A 161 -20.93 5.54 6.62
CA GLN A 161 -20.62 6.90 7.09
C GLN A 161 -19.18 7.33 6.77
N TYR A 162 -18.21 6.43 6.83
CA TYR A 162 -16.81 6.76 6.56
C TYR A 162 -16.43 6.72 5.09
N THR A 163 -17.16 5.99 4.24
CA THR A 163 -16.76 5.76 2.85
C THR A 163 -17.68 6.40 1.82
N GLY A 164 -18.87 6.86 2.22
CA GLY A 164 -19.90 7.36 1.29
C GLY A 164 -20.49 6.28 0.38
N LEU A 165 -20.17 5.00 0.62
CA LEU A 165 -20.74 3.86 -0.08
C LEU A 165 -22.06 3.45 0.57
N SER A 166 -22.99 2.89 -0.21
CA SER A 166 -24.25 2.40 0.35
C SER A 166 -24.04 1.20 1.27
N GLU A 167 -24.85 1.08 2.31
CA GLU A 167 -24.86 -0.07 3.21
C GLU A 167 -25.10 -1.38 2.45
N ALA A 168 -25.98 -1.37 1.45
CA ALA A 168 -26.24 -2.53 0.60
C ALA A 168 -25.00 -3.00 -0.17
N PHE A 169 -24.18 -2.07 -0.68
CA PHE A 169 -22.92 -2.42 -1.33
C PHE A 169 -21.92 -2.99 -0.33
N ILE A 170 -21.80 -2.37 0.84
CA ILE A 170 -20.89 -2.82 1.91
C ILE A 170 -21.26 -4.23 2.37
N ASP A 171 -22.55 -4.48 2.58
CA ASP A 171 -23.09 -5.78 2.95
C ASP A 171 -22.75 -6.86 1.90
N ALA A 172 -22.96 -6.54 0.62
CA ALA A 172 -22.63 -7.42 -0.50
C ALA A 172 -21.13 -7.74 -0.62
N THR A 173 -20.26 -6.93 -0.02
CA THR A 173 -18.82 -7.22 0.09
C THR A 173 -18.44 -8.01 1.34
N ASN A 174 -19.41 -8.44 2.15
CA ASN A 174 -19.19 -9.01 3.48
C ASN A 174 -18.25 -8.15 4.34
N LEU A 175 -18.55 -6.84 4.38
CA LEU A 175 -17.77 -5.81 5.05
C LEU A 175 -16.33 -5.64 4.53
N ARG A 176 -15.96 -6.24 3.39
CA ARG A 176 -14.58 -6.28 2.86
C ARG A 176 -14.45 -5.49 1.56
N ILE A 177 -14.31 -4.17 1.68
CA ILE A 177 -14.23 -3.26 0.55
C ILE A 177 -12.85 -3.35 -0.14
N ASN A 178 -12.79 -4.01 -1.29
CA ASN A 178 -11.60 -4.06 -2.13
C ASN A 178 -11.37 -2.70 -2.83
N ILE A 179 -10.11 -2.27 -2.95
CA ILE A 179 -9.76 -0.99 -3.59
C ILE A 179 -10.26 -0.85 -5.02
N THR A 180 -10.24 -1.91 -5.82
CA THR A 180 -10.74 -1.85 -7.21
C THR A 180 -12.25 -1.64 -7.26
N ASN A 181 -12.97 -2.08 -6.22
CA ASN A 181 -14.40 -1.91 -6.12
C ASN A 181 -14.72 -0.50 -5.60
N PHE A 182 -14.04 -0.04 -4.54
CA PHE A 182 -14.18 1.32 -4.02
C PHE A 182 -13.97 2.39 -5.09
N THR A 183 -12.87 2.28 -5.84
CA THR A 183 -12.50 3.27 -6.87
C THR A 183 -13.57 3.42 -7.96
N LYS A 184 -14.30 2.35 -8.27
CA LYS A 184 -15.40 2.36 -9.23
C LYS A 184 -16.74 2.76 -8.63
N GLU A 185 -16.96 2.42 -7.35
CA GLU A 185 -18.27 2.57 -6.71
C GLU A 185 -18.51 4.01 -6.22
N LEU A 186 -17.49 4.67 -5.64
CA LEU A 186 -17.67 5.94 -4.95
C LEU A 186 -18.37 7.01 -5.80
N MET A 187 -18.06 7.09 -7.09
CA MET A 187 -18.59 8.10 -8.01
C MET A 187 -19.39 7.49 -9.16
N ARG A 188 -19.92 6.28 -8.95
CA ARG A 188 -20.59 5.48 -9.99
C ARG A 188 -21.82 6.15 -10.57
N ASP A 189 -22.60 6.82 -9.72
CA ASP A 189 -23.79 7.59 -10.09
C ASP A 189 -23.50 8.72 -11.09
N GLN A 190 -22.25 9.19 -11.13
CA GLN A 190 -21.78 10.22 -12.06
C GLN A 190 -21.04 9.63 -13.27
N GLY A 191 -20.97 8.29 -13.39
CA GLY A 191 -20.19 7.62 -14.42
C GLY A 191 -18.68 7.85 -14.31
N ARG A 192 -18.16 8.18 -13.12
CA ARG A 192 -16.74 8.48 -12.87
C ARG A 192 -16.09 7.41 -12.01
N THR A 193 -14.76 7.30 -12.13
CA THR A 193 -13.91 6.44 -11.30
C THR A 193 -12.84 7.31 -10.66
N VAL A 194 -12.59 7.08 -9.37
CA VAL A 194 -11.56 7.82 -8.63
C VAL A 194 -10.19 7.15 -8.76
N GLY A 195 -9.13 7.92 -8.61
CA GLY A 195 -7.76 7.42 -8.69
C GLY A 195 -7.42 6.44 -7.57
N ARG A 196 -6.56 5.46 -7.88
CA ARG A 196 -6.07 4.50 -6.87
C ARG A 196 -5.02 5.12 -5.93
N LEU A 197 -4.22 6.04 -6.45
CA LEU A 197 -3.09 6.68 -5.76
C LEU A 197 -3.29 8.19 -5.58
N ASP A 198 -4.35 8.74 -6.17
CA ASP A 198 -4.70 10.14 -6.07
C ASP A 198 -6.18 10.24 -5.76
N SER A 199 -6.50 11.02 -4.73
CA SER A 199 -7.89 11.33 -4.39
C SER A 199 -8.43 12.50 -5.22
N ARG A 200 -7.62 13.12 -6.11
CA ARG A 200 -7.96 14.28 -6.93
C ARG A 200 -8.35 13.92 -8.36
#